data_AF-A0A4U7D6H2-F1
#
_entry.id   AF-A0A4U7D6H2-F1
#
_cell.length_a   1.000
_cell.length_b   1.000
_cell.length_c   1.000
_cell.angle_alpha   90.00
_cell.angle_beta   90.00
_cell.angle_gamma   90.00
#
_symmetry.space_group_name_H-M   'P 1'
#
loop_
_entity.id
_entity.type
_entity.pdbx_description
1 polymer ?
#
loop_
_entity_poly.entity_id
_entity_poly.type
_entity_poly.pdbx_seq_one_letter_code
_entity_poly.pdbx_strand_id
1 'polypeptide(L)'
;SLNEQVRLSIERCQMLDWEVVFVFRDEAESGKDPDRPMFQSMLRAAEKQAFDVVVFWKLDRFSRSLMHAVQLETKLRQYDVGL
;
A
#
# COMPACT_ATOMS: atom_id res chain seq x y z
N SER A 1 -9.67 -13.11 -2.59
CA SER A 1 -8.34 -13.70 -2.27
C SER A 1 -7.24 -12.63 -2.32
N LEU A 2 -5.96 -12.95 -2.03
CA LEU A 2 -4.86 -11.97 -2.17
C LEU A 2 -4.66 -11.54 -3.64
N ASN A 3 -4.74 -12.48 -4.58
CA ASN A 3 -4.70 -12.20 -6.02
C ASN A 3 -5.83 -11.26 -6.46
N GLU A 4 -7.02 -11.44 -5.91
CA GLU A 4 -8.17 -10.61 -6.24
C GLU A 4 -8.01 -9.17 -5.72
N GLN A 5 -7.43 -8.99 -4.53
CA GLN A 5 -7.11 -7.66 -4.00
C GLN A 5 -6.14 -6.92 -4.92
N VAL A 6 -5.08 -7.61 -5.37
CA VAL A 6 -4.11 -7.05 -6.33
C VAL A 6 -4.79 -6.68 -7.64
N ARG A 7 -5.60 -7.59 -8.21
CA ARG A 7 -6.33 -7.35 -9.46
C ARG A 7 -7.20 -6.09 -9.36
N LEU A 8 -7.99 -5.97 -8.30
CA LEU A 8 -8.89 -4.83 -8.10
C LEU A 8 -8.14 -3.50 -7.94
N SER A 9 -7.00 -3.51 -7.25
CA SER A 9 -6.13 -2.33 -7.14
C SER A 9 -5.53 -1.93 -8.49
N ILE A 10 -5.06 -2.89 -9.30
CA ILE A 10 -4.52 -2.62 -10.64
C ILE A 10 -5.59 -2.07 -11.58
N GLU A 11 -6.78 -2.70 -11.61
CA GLU A 11 -7.91 -2.22 -12.42
C GLU A 11 -8.29 -0.79 -12.04
N ARG A 12 -8.27 -0.46 -10.74
CA ARG A 12 -8.53 0.91 -10.29
C ARG A 12 -7.48 1.90 -10.80
N CYS A 13 -6.19 1.55 -10.77
CA CYS A 13 -5.13 2.40 -11.34
C CYS A 13 -5.34 2.60 -12.84
N GLN A 14 -5.64 1.54 -13.59
CA GLN A 14 -5.88 1.61 -15.03
C GLN A 14 -7.08 2.50 -15.38
N MET A 15 -8.17 2.44 -14.61
CA MET A 15 -9.34 3.31 -14.80
C MET A 15 -9.04 4.80 -14.56
N LEU A 16 -8.00 5.09 -13.77
CA LEU A 16 -7.54 6.45 -13.47
C LEU A 16 -6.37 6.89 -14.36
N ASP A 17 -5.99 6.07 -15.35
CA ASP A 17 -4.83 6.28 -16.23
C ASP A 17 -3.51 6.40 -15.45
N TRP A 18 -3.40 5.66 -14.34
CA TRP A 18 -2.20 5.59 -13.51
C TRP A 18 -1.32 4.40 -13.90
N GLU A 19 -0.02 4.63 -13.98
CA GLU A 19 0.98 3.58 -14.18
C GLU A 19 1.26 2.81 -12.88
N VAL A 20 1.17 1.48 -12.93
CA VAL A 20 1.51 0.63 -11.79
C VAL A 20 3.00 0.32 -11.82
N VAL A 21 3.79 1.04 -11.02
CA VAL A 21 5.25 0.86 -10.97
C VAL A 21 5.68 -0.36 -10.16
N PHE A 22 4.92 -0.74 -9.12
CA PHE A 22 5.25 -1.88 -8.27
C PHE A 22 4.02 -2.43 -7.53
N VAL A 23 4.02 -3.73 -7.23
CA VAL A 23 3.00 -4.37 -6.38
C VAL A 23 3.66 -4.91 -5.10
N PHE A 24 3.42 -4.22 -3.98
CA PHE A 24 3.91 -4.65 -2.67
C PHE A 24 2.94 -5.66 -2.04
N ARG A 25 3.33 -6.94 -2.03
CA ARG A 25 2.48 -8.05 -1.58
C ARG A 25 3.13 -8.81 -0.42
N ASP A 26 2.49 -8.80 0.74
CA ASP A 26 2.84 -9.68 1.86
C ASP A 26 1.91 -10.92 1.85
N GLU A 27 2.48 -12.12 1.74
CA GLU A 27 1.71 -13.38 1.74
C GLU A 27 1.36 -13.81 3.17
N ALA A 28 0.43 -13.10 3.82
CA ALA A 28 -0.07 -13.53 5.12
C ALA A 28 -1.26 -14.48 4.91
N GLU A 29 -1.01 -15.79 4.86
CA GLU A 29 -2.05 -16.82 4.75
C GLU A 29 -2.97 -16.86 5.99
N SER A 30 -2.53 -16.32 7.13
CA SER A 30 -3.24 -16.40 8.42
C SER A 30 -3.43 -15.08 9.17
N GLY A 31 -2.99 -13.94 8.61
CA GLY A 31 -3.08 -12.63 9.27
C GLY A 31 -2.30 -12.53 10.61
N LYS A 32 -1.47 -13.52 10.94
CA LYS A 32 -0.68 -13.59 12.18
C LYS A 32 0.80 -13.28 12.02
N ASP A 33 1.30 -13.21 10.79
CA ASP A 33 2.72 -12.89 10.57
C ASP A 33 2.97 -11.40 10.88
N PRO A 34 3.79 -11.09 11.90
CA PRO A 34 4.09 -9.70 12.27
C PRO A 34 4.98 -9.00 11.25
N ASP A 35 5.71 -9.77 10.44
CA ASP A 35 6.66 -9.24 9.47
C ASP A 35 5.97 -8.99 8.14
N ARG A 36 5.77 -7.71 7.84
CA ARG A 36 5.28 -7.20 6.55
C ARG A 36 6.45 -6.62 5.74
N PRO A 37 7.38 -7.45 5.23
CA PRO A 37 8.60 -6.97 4.57
C PRO A 37 8.33 -6.12 3.34
N MET A 38 7.27 -6.42 2.57
CA MET A 38 6.92 -5.64 1.40
C MET A 38 6.27 -4.30 1.80
N PHE A 39 5.50 -4.27 2.88
CA PHE A 39 5.02 -3.00 3.45
C PHE A 39 6.17 -2.10 3.91
N GLN A 40 7.19 -2.66 4.59
CA GLN A 40 8.37 -1.89 4.98
C GLN A 40 9.17 -1.41 3.76
N SER A 41 9.26 -2.24 2.72
CA SER A 41 9.90 -1.86 1.45
C SER A 41 9.15 -0.73 0.75
N MET A 42 7.81 -0.75 0.79
CA MET A 42 6.96 0.33 0.28
C MET A 42 7.26 1.66 0.98
N LEU A 43 7.36 1.66 2.31
CA LEU A 43 7.66 2.89 3.06
C LEU A 43 9.05 3.46 2.71
N ARG A 44 10.05 2.60 2.51
CA ARG A 44 11.40 3.03 2.06
C ARG A 44 11.41 3.52 0.61
N ALA A 45 10.57 2.95 -0.25
CA ALA A 45 10.41 3.40 -1.62
C ALA A 45 9.68 4.75 -1.68
N ALA A 46 8.68 4.96 -0.82
CA ALA A 46 8.01 6.25 -0.63
C ALA A 46 8.99 7.33 -0.16
N GLU A 47 9.85 7.03 0.80
CA GLU A 47 10.90 7.96 1.28
C GLU A 47 11.85 8.40 0.14
N LYS A 48 12.05 7.55 -0.86
CA LYS A 48 12.85 7.84 -2.06
C LYS A 48 12.03 8.47 -3.20
N GLN A 49 10.75 8.79 -2.97
CA GLN A 49 9.83 9.31 -3.96
C GLN A 49 9.76 8.45 -5.24
N ALA A 50 9.74 7.12 -5.06
CA ALA A 50 9.73 6.18 -6.18
C ALA A 50 8.34 6.03 -6.85
N PHE A 51 7.30 6.62 -6.27
CA PHE A 51 5.91 6.64 -6.75
C PHE A 51 5.14 7.75 -6.05
N ASP A 52 4.04 8.20 -6.65
CA ASP A 52 3.23 9.32 -6.15
C ASP A 52 2.03 8.89 -5.31
N VAL A 53 1.51 7.67 -5.50
CA VAL A 53 0.27 7.20 -4.85
C VAL A 53 0.38 5.75 -4.40
N VAL A 54 -0.11 5.44 -3.20
CA VAL A 54 -0.31 4.07 -2.72
C VAL A 54 -1.78 3.68 -2.88
N VAL A 55 -2.07 2.66 -3.69
CA VAL A 55 -3.42 2.11 -3.83
C VAL A 55 -3.55 0.78 -3.09
N PHE A 56 -4.62 0.63 -2.31
CA PHE A 56 -4.94 -0.60 -1.59
C PHE A 56 -6.44 -0.88 -1.60
N TRP A 57 -6.82 -2.16 -1.50
CA TRP A 57 -8.21 -2.58 -1.60
C TRP A 57 -9.11 -2.10 -0.44
N LYS A 58 -8.64 -2.25 0.80
CA LYS A 58 -9.37 -1.90 2.02
C LYS A 58 -8.40 -1.43 3.10
N LEU A 59 -8.87 -0.56 3.98
CA LEU A 59 -8.04 0.04 5.04
C LEU A 59 -7.40 -1.03 5.93
N ASP A 60 -8.10 -2.12 6.26
CA ASP A 60 -7.59 -3.22 7.09
C ASP A 60 -6.36 -3.95 6.49
N ARG A 61 -6.15 -3.82 5.16
CA ARG A 61 -4.95 -4.31 4.45
C ARG A 61 -3.79 -3.33 4.51
N PHE A 62 -4.07 -2.05 4.72
CA PHE A 62 -3.06 -1.02 4.92
C PHE A 62 -2.67 -0.92 6.40
N SER A 63 -3.66 -0.79 7.29
CA SER A 63 -3.49 -0.69 8.74
C SER A 63 -4.72 -1.25 9.48
N ARG A 64 -4.49 -1.97 10.60
CA ARG A 64 -5.56 -2.50 11.46
C ARG A 64 -6.09 -1.50 12.49
N SER A 65 -5.46 -0.32 12.61
CA SER A 65 -5.86 0.74 13.54
C SER A 65 -5.99 2.06 12.79
N LEU A 66 -7.06 2.80 13.07
CA LEU A 66 -7.28 4.12 12.51
C LEU A 66 -6.16 5.09 12.90
N MET A 67 -5.73 5.07 14.16
CA MET A 67 -4.62 5.91 14.64
C MET A 67 -3.35 5.65 13.83
N HIS A 68 -3.03 4.37 13.62
CA HIS A 68 -1.87 3.98 12.83
C HIS A 68 -2.03 4.34 11.35
N ALA A 69 -3.24 4.26 10.80
CA ALA A 69 -3.51 4.70 9.43
C ALA A 69 -3.27 6.21 9.26
N VAL A 70 -3.71 7.04 10.21
CA VAL A 70 -3.49 8.49 10.20
C VAL A 70 -2.00 8.82 10.30
N GLN A 71 -1.24 8.10 11.14
CA GLN A 71 0.21 8.26 11.23
C GLN A 71 0.92 7.92 9.92
N LEU A 72 0.52 6.82 9.27
CA LEU A 72 1.06 6.42 7.98
C LEU A 72 0.73 7.43 6.87
N GLU A 73 -0.50 7.91 6.82
CA GLU A 73 -0.92 8.95 5.87
C GLU A 73 -0.10 10.23 6.05
N THR A 74 0.04 10.70 7.28
CA THR A 74 0.86 11.88 7.60
C THR A 74 2.30 11.68 7.13
N LYS A 75 2.87 10.49 7.35
CA LYS A 75 4.23 10.16 6.95
C LYS A 75 4.39 10.12 5.42
N LEU A 76 3.48 9.48 4.71
CA LEU A 76 3.53 9.40 3.24
C LEU A 76 3.37 10.79 2.61
N ARG A 77 2.50 11.63 3.17
CA ARG A 77 2.33 13.02 2.74
C ARG A 77 3.61 13.85 2.91
N GLN A 78 4.45 13.57 3.91
CA GLN A 78 5.76 14.22 4.05
C GLN A 78 6.72 13.89 2.90
N TYR A 79 6.48 12.78 2.20
CA TYR A 79 7.24 12.38 1.02
C TYR A 79 6.53 12.74 -0.30
N ASP A 80 5.48 13.55 -0.24
CA ASP A 80 4.61 13.90 -1.38
C ASP A 80 3.89 12.69 -1.98
N VAL A 81 3.61 11.68 -1.16
CA VAL A 81 2.91 10.45 -1.57
C VAL A 81 1.48 10.44 -1.03
N GLY A 82 0.51 10.28 -1.94
CA GLY A 82 -0.92 10.16 -1.65
C GLY A 82 -1.38 8.74 -1.29
N LEU A 83 -2.60 8.65 -0.71
CA LEU A 83 -3.34 7.42 -0.43
C LEU A 83 -4.67 7.38 -1.20
#